data_AF-A0A963KEG1-F1
#
_entry.id   AF-A0A963KEG1-F1
#
_cell.length_a   1.000
_cell.length_b   1.000
_cell.length_c   1.000
_cell.angle_alpha   90.00
_cell.angle_beta   90.00
_cell.angle_gamma   90.00
#
_symmetry.space_group_name_H-M   'P 1'
#
loop_
_entity.id
_entity.type
_entity.pdbx_description
1 polymer ?
#
loop_
_entity_poly.entity_id
_entity_poly.type
_entity_poly.pdbx_seq_one_letter_code
_entity_poly.pdbx_strand_id
1 'polypeptide(L)'
;MKKLILVIVILLVAYEGASRSPTFRQLVGAPGLLTALAPGASSDVLLAAIRDQRSGAQVTGEGIVSAVLPDDNKGSRHQRFILTLPSGQTLLVAHNIDLAPRIPSLATGD
;
A
#
# COMPACT_ATOMS: atom_id res chain seq x y z
N MET A 1 -25.26 -7.86 -48.99
CA MET A 1 -25.37 -6.85 -47.90
C MET A 1 -25.47 -7.46 -46.50
N LYS A 2 -26.28 -8.50 -46.27
CA LYS A 2 -26.47 -9.12 -44.93
C LYS A 2 -25.21 -9.78 -44.32
N LYS A 3 -24.35 -10.39 -45.16
CA LYS A 3 -23.09 -11.04 -44.72
C LYS A 3 -22.03 -10.03 -44.24
N LEU A 4 -22.05 -8.80 -44.76
CA LEU A 4 -21.10 -7.74 -44.37
C LEU A 4 -21.44 -7.20 -42.97
N ILE A 5 -22.73 -7.07 -42.66
CA ILE A 5 -23.21 -6.64 -41.34
C ILE A 5 -22.78 -7.65 -40.26
N LEU A 6 -22.86 -8.95 -40.55
CA LEU A 6 -22.46 -10.00 -39.61
C LEU A 6 -20.97 -9.92 -39.24
N VAL A 7 -20.09 -9.62 -40.20
CA VAL A 7 -18.65 -9.49 -39.95
C VAL A 7 -18.35 -8.27 -39.09
N ILE A 8 -19.04 -7.14 -39.32
CA ILE A 8 -18.87 -5.92 -38.51
C ILE A 8 -19.33 -6.17 -37.07
N VAL A 9 -20.44 -6.87 -36.87
CA VAL A 9 -20.92 -7.22 -35.53
C VAL A 9 -19.94 -8.16 -34.82
N ILE A 10 -19.39 -9.16 -35.52
CA ILE A 10 -18.39 -10.07 -34.95
C ILE A 10 -17.11 -9.31 -34.57
N LEU A 11 -16.66 -8.37 -35.40
CA LEU A 11 -15.50 -7.53 -35.09
C LEU A 11 -15.76 -6.61 -33.90
N LEU A 12 -16.95 -6.03 -33.78
CA LEU A 12 -17.34 -5.21 -32.62
C LEU A 12 -17.42 -6.03 -31.34
N VAL A 13 -18.02 -7.23 -31.39
CA VAL A 13 -18.09 -8.14 -30.23
C VAL A 13 -16.71 -8.66 -29.85
N ALA A 14 -15.83 -8.94 -30.80
CA ALA A 14 -14.44 -9.31 -30.54
C ALA A 14 -13.64 -8.15 -29.93
N TYR A 15 -13.87 -6.91 -30.39
CA TYR A 15 -13.25 -5.71 -29.85
C TYR A 15 -13.71 -5.40 -28.42
N GLU A 16 -15.01 -5.52 -28.15
CA GLU A 16 -15.59 -5.46 -26.80
C GLU A 16 -15.07 -6.59 -25.90
N GLY A 17 -14.94 -7.82 -26.41
CA GLY A 17 -14.40 -8.95 -25.66
C GLY A 17 -12.93 -8.77 -25.29
N ALA A 18 -12.11 -8.28 -26.23
CA ALA A 18 -10.69 -8.00 -26.00
C ALA A 18 -10.50 -6.87 -24.97
N SER A 19 -11.32 -5.82 -25.04
CA SER A 19 -11.28 -4.69 -24.09
C SER A 19 -11.78 -5.04 -22.69
N ARG A 20 -12.58 -6.10 -22.54
CA ARG A 20 -13.02 -6.64 -21.24
C ARG A 20 -12.05 -7.65 -20.63
N SER A 21 -10.95 -7.99 -21.31
CA SER A 21 -9.96 -8.92 -20.75
C SER A 21 -9.30 -8.33 -19.49
N PRO A 22 -9.32 -9.05 -18.34
CA PRO A 22 -8.76 -8.56 -17.08
C PRO A 22 -7.26 -8.27 -17.18
N THR A 23 -6.55 -8.97 -18.08
CA THR A 23 -5.12 -8.80 -18.37
C THR A 23 -4.81 -7.44 -18.99
N PHE A 24 -5.65 -6.92 -19.90
CA PHE A 24 -5.44 -5.62 -20.54
C PHE A 24 -5.71 -4.45 -19.58
N ARG A 25 -6.73 -4.59 -18.71
CA ARG A 25 -6.99 -3.63 -17.62
C ARG A 25 -5.84 -3.55 -16.63
N GLN A 26 -5.08 -4.63 -16.44
CA GLN A 26 -3.93 -4.65 -15.54
C GLN A 26 -2.69 -3.95 -16.12
N LEU A 27 -2.50 -3.95 -17.44
CA LEU A 27 -1.37 -3.27 -18.10
C LEU A 27 -1.59 -1.76 -18.26
N VAL A 28 -2.83 -1.34 -18.55
CA VAL A 28 -3.17 0.08 -18.74
C VAL A 28 -3.65 0.74 -17.44
N GLY A 29 -4.14 -0.05 -16.49
CA GLY A 29 -4.69 0.40 -15.22
C GLY A 29 -3.85 0.04 -14.00
N ALA A 30 -2.61 -0.44 -14.14
CA ALA A 30 -1.68 -0.57 -13.02
C ALA A 30 -1.30 0.84 -12.53
N PRO A 31 -1.84 1.31 -11.38
CA PRO A 31 -1.43 2.59 -10.81
C PRO A 31 0.02 2.49 -10.29
N GLY A 32 0.54 1.27 -10.13
CA GLY A 32 1.74 0.99 -9.35
C GLY A 32 3.04 1.61 -9.84
N LEU A 33 3.20 1.94 -11.13
CA LEU A 33 4.48 2.49 -11.60
C LEU A 33 4.60 4.01 -11.43
N LEU A 34 3.51 4.76 -11.54
CA LEU A 34 3.52 6.24 -11.44
C LEU A 34 3.10 6.73 -10.06
N THR A 35 2.28 5.96 -9.34
CA THR A 35 1.85 6.28 -7.97
C THR A 35 2.96 6.11 -6.93
N ALA A 36 3.96 5.27 -7.17
CA ALA A 36 5.08 5.06 -6.25
C ALA A 36 5.97 6.31 -6.03
N LEU A 37 5.87 7.32 -6.89
CA LEU A 37 6.65 8.56 -6.82
C LEU A 37 5.86 9.75 -6.25
N ALA A 38 4.59 9.57 -5.89
CA ALA A 38 3.76 10.64 -5.34
C ALA A 38 3.77 10.59 -3.79
N PRO A 39 4.16 11.67 -3.09
CA PRO A 39 4.22 11.71 -1.62
C PRO A 39 2.87 11.53 -0.89
N GLY A 40 1.74 11.42 -1.61
CA GLY A 40 0.42 11.08 -1.05
C GLY A 40 -0.03 9.64 -1.25
N ALA A 41 0.61 8.90 -2.18
CA ALA A 41 0.18 7.57 -2.58
C ALA A 41 0.28 6.51 -1.47
N SER A 42 1.29 6.64 -0.64
CA SER A 42 1.54 5.69 0.43
C SER A 42 0.59 5.86 1.61
N SER A 43 0.15 7.09 1.87
CA SER A 43 -0.91 7.40 2.82
C SER A 43 -2.23 6.72 2.42
N ASP A 44 -2.57 6.73 1.13
CA ASP A 44 -3.79 6.10 0.64
C ASP A 44 -3.77 4.57 0.79
N VAL A 45 -2.62 3.93 0.51
CA VAL A 45 -2.45 2.48 0.68
C VAL A 45 -2.55 2.08 2.16
N LEU A 46 -1.96 2.87 3.06
CA LEU A 46 -2.04 2.65 4.51
C LEU A 46 -3.49 2.76 5.00
N LEU A 47 -4.20 3.82 4.64
CA LEU A 47 -5.58 4.05 5.06
C LEU A 47 -6.51 2.94 4.57
N ALA A 48 -6.35 2.50 3.32
CA ALA A 48 -7.10 1.37 2.78
C ALA A 48 -6.80 0.07 3.56
N ALA A 49 -5.53 -0.22 3.86
CA ALA A 49 -5.15 -1.40 4.61
C ALA A 49 -5.72 -1.40 6.04
N ILE A 50 -5.73 -0.25 6.72
CA ILE A 50 -6.35 -0.10 8.05
C ILE A 50 -7.85 -0.33 7.97
N ARG A 51 -8.54 0.33 7.03
CA ARG A 51 -10.00 0.23 6.86
C ARG A 51 -10.43 -1.21 6.59
N ASP A 52 -9.68 -1.90 5.75
CA ASP A 52 -9.98 -3.26 5.32
C ASP A 52 -9.36 -4.32 6.27
N GLN A 53 -8.74 -3.89 7.38
CA GLN A 53 -8.00 -4.73 8.36
C GLN A 53 -7.02 -5.70 7.69
N ARG A 54 -6.40 -5.24 6.59
CA ARG A 54 -5.53 -6.06 5.77
C ARG A 54 -4.13 -6.14 6.36
N SER A 55 -3.71 -7.37 6.65
CA SER A 55 -2.33 -7.66 7.06
C SER A 55 -1.39 -7.83 5.87
N GLY A 56 -0.09 -7.69 6.10
CA GLY A 56 0.95 -7.93 5.09
C GLY A 56 1.04 -6.86 3.98
N ALA A 57 0.39 -5.71 4.17
CA ALA A 57 0.55 -4.57 3.28
C ALA A 57 1.90 -3.89 3.53
N GLN A 58 2.67 -3.68 2.46
CA GLN A 58 3.89 -2.86 2.53
C GLN A 58 3.54 -1.40 2.28
N VAL A 59 4.08 -0.52 3.12
CA VAL A 59 3.84 0.92 3.08
C VAL A 59 5.16 1.67 3.29
N THR A 60 5.22 2.92 2.85
CA THR A 60 6.37 3.80 3.03
C THR A 60 5.85 5.17 3.42
N GLY A 61 6.26 5.75 4.53
CA GLY A 61 5.70 7.02 4.95
C GLY A 61 6.58 7.72 5.97
N GLU A 62 6.12 8.90 6.36
CA GLU A 62 6.81 9.77 7.31
C GLU A 62 5.82 10.16 8.41
N GLY A 63 6.35 10.37 9.61
CA GLY A 63 5.61 10.78 10.79
C GLY A 63 6.58 11.13 11.91
N ILE A 64 6.08 11.79 12.94
CA ILE A 64 6.89 12.22 14.09
C ILE A 64 6.72 11.23 15.23
N VAL A 65 7.82 10.81 15.86
CA VAL A 65 7.79 9.98 17.05
C VAL A 65 7.15 10.77 18.19
N SER A 66 5.93 10.38 18.60
CA SER A 66 5.23 11.03 19.71
C SER A 66 5.51 10.35 21.05
N ALA A 67 5.86 9.06 21.04
CA ALA A 67 6.26 8.34 22.25
C ALA A 67 7.20 7.17 21.94
N VAL A 68 8.22 7.00 22.78
CA VAL A 68 9.05 5.79 22.81
C VAL A 68 8.55 4.90 23.94
N LEU A 69 8.21 3.65 23.61
CA LEU A 69 7.64 2.69 24.57
C LEU A 69 8.71 1.71 25.04
N PRO A 70 8.53 1.06 26.22
CA PRO A 70 9.38 -0.05 26.60
C PRO A 70 9.36 -1.16 25.55
N ASP A 71 10.51 -1.78 25.33
CA ASP A 71 10.62 -2.91 24.41
C ASP A 71 9.65 -4.03 24.80
N ASP A 72 9.07 -4.69 23.81
CA ASP A 72 8.39 -5.97 24.03
C ASP A 72 9.41 -7.09 24.01
N ASN A 73 9.46 -7.86 25.09
CA ASN A 73 10.37 -9.00 25.25
C ASN A 73 9.63 -10.34 25.32
N LYS A 74 8.34 -10.38 24.95
CA LYS A 74 7.55 -11.61 24.89
C LYS A 74 7.65 -12.23 23.50
N GLY A 75 8.30 -13.39 23.40
CA GLY A 75 8.58 -14.00 22.09
C GLY A 75 9.72 -13.26 21.38
N SER A 76 9.58 -12.99 20.08
CA SER A 76 10.52 -12.14 19.35
C SER A 76 10.53 -10.74 19.94
N ARG A 77 11.71 -10.18 20.16
CA ARG A 77 11.87 -8.87 20.79
C ARG A 77 11.56 -7.76 19.81
N HIS A 78 10.84 -6.74 20.29
CA HIS A 78 10.49 -5.57 19.47
C HIS A 78 10.78 -4.25 20.19
N GLN A 79 11.47 -3.34 19.50
CA GLN A 79 11.50 -1.93 19.89
C GLN A 79 10.16 -1.32 19.48
N ARG A 80 9.48 -0.66 20.44
CA ARG A 80 8.15 -0.10 20.22
C ARG A 80 8.15 1.42 20.35
N PHE A 81 7.44 2.09 19.46
CA PHE A 81 7.23 3.52 19.52
C PHE A 81 5.95 3.92 18.77
N ILE A 82 5.43 5.09 19.08
CA ILE A 82 4.25 5.66 18.43
C ILE A 82 4.69 6.75 17.47
N LEU A 83 4.20 6.68 16.24
CA LEU A 83 4.29 7.76 15.26
C LEU A 83 2.97 8.53 15.22
N THR A 84 3.06 9.85 15.10
CA THR A 84 1.96 10.71 14.69
C THR A 84 2.15 11.07 13.22
N LEU A 85 1.19 10.71 12.39
CA LEU A 85 1.19 11.01 10.96
C LEU A 85 0.77 12.46 10.70
N PRO A 86 1.10 13.05 9.54
CA PRO A 86 0.61 14.37 9.15
C PRO A 86 -0.93 14.48 9.14
N SER A 87 -1.63 13.36 8.96
CA SER A 87 -3.10 13.28 9.03
C SER A 87 -3.66 13.38 10.46
N GLY A 88 -2.81 13.39 11.49
CA GLY A 88 -3.19 13.38 12.90
C GLY A 88 -3.47 12.00 13.49
N GLN A 89 -3.45 10.94 12.67
CA GLN A 89 -3.57 9.57 13.14
C GLN A 89 -2.28 9.08 13.78
N THR A 90 -2.39 8.10 14.68
CA THR A 90 -1.23 7.49 15.32
C THR A 90 -1.03 6.04 14.91
N LEU A 91 0.23 5.62 14.81
CA LEU A 91 0.62 4.25 14.51
C LEU A 91 1.54 3.71 15.60
N LEU A 92 1.29 2.49 16.06
CA LEU A 92 2.26 1.73 16.83
C LEU A 92 3.21 1.00 15.87
N VAL A 93 4.50 1.31 15.98
CA VAL A 93 5.55 0.57 15.31
C VAL A 93 6.15 -0.46 16.27
N ALA A 94 6.25 -1.71 15.83
CA ALA A 94 6.93 -2.79 16.54
C ALA A 94 8.07 -3.33 15.65
N HIS A 95 9.27 -2.78 15.83
CA HIS A 95 10.45 -3.14 15.05
C HIS A 95 11.13 -4.37 15.65
N ASN A 96 11.23 -5.47 14.91
CA ASN A 96 11.83 -6.71 15.41
C ASN A 96 13.36 -6.54 15.54
N ILE A 97 13.84 -6.48 16.78
CA ILE A 97 15.26 -6.24 17.10
C ILE A 97 16.09 -7.53 17.17
N ASP A 98 15.48 -8.69 16.96
CA ASP A 98 16.20 -9.95 16.76
C ASP A 98 16.63 -10.11 15.30
N LEU A 99 15.84 -9.56 14.37
CA LEU A 99 16.11 -9.66 12.93
C LEU A 99 16.95 -8.50 12.39
N ALA A 100 16.91 -7.34 13.04
CA ALA A 100 17.66 -6.16 12.64
C ALA A 100 18.13 -5.36 13.88
N PRO A 101 19.22 -4.58 13.78
CA PRO A 101 19.67 -3.74 14.89
C PRO A 101 18.58 -2.80 15.39
N ARG A 102 18.62 -2.50 16.69
CA ARG A 102 17.82 -1.44 17.32
C ARG A 102 18.09 -0.10 16.64
N ILE A 103 17.08 0.75 16.52
CA ILE A 103 17.27 2.16 16.15
C ILE A 103 17.91 2.87 17.36
N PRO A 104 19.19 3.27 17.28
CA PRO A 104 19.88 3.87 18.41
C PRO A 104 19.35 5.29 18.67
N SER A 105 19.25 5.65 19.95
CA SER A 105 18.90 7.01 20.38
C SER A 105 17.57 7.58 19.88
N LEU A 106 16.64 6.73 19.40
CA LEU A 106 15.30 7.16 19.00
C LEU A 106 14.60 7.88 20.16
N ALA A 107 14.12 9.10 19.90
CA ALA A 107 13.50 9.97 20.88
C ALA A 107 12.18 10.57 20.36
N THR A 108 11.38 11.11 21.29
CA THR A 108 10.20 11.89 20.92
C THR A 108 10.62 13.14 20.15
N GLY A 109 9.97 13.41 19.02
CA GLY A 109 10.25 14.55 18.13
C GLY A 109 11.11 14.21 16.92
N ASP A 110 11.69 13.01 16.87
CA ASP A 110 12.35 12.46 15.67
C ASP A 110 11.35 12.17 14.54
#